data_AF-A0A6I8U072-F1
#
_entry.id   AF-A0A6I8U072-F1
#
_cell.length_a   1.000
_cell.length_b   1.000
_cell.length_c   1.000
_cell.angle_alpha   90.00
_cell.angle_beta   90.00
_cell.angle_gamma   90.00
#
_symmetry.space_group_name_H-M   'P 1'
#
loop_
_entity.id
_entity.type
_entity.pdbx_description
1 polymer ?
#
loop_
_entity_poly.entity_id
_entity_poly.type
_entity_poly.pdbx_seq_one_letter_code
_entity_poly.pdbx_strand_id
1 'polypeptide(L)'
;MMIAQGQIQIHDLNKNPLAIIPLGKAKIKTGYLRIIQPISLIQLHDIIQKFDDLIKKNVYNNQLYKLLENRNNLLHQTYLKIMPSSNRAKRWDTIGTILKWIAGTPDADDLIIINKTMNALIDNNNQQTFINEAINSQIKHLNQVTNDLLNLDYKSKQQHVIEINLLTILLNLNAAQHQLEVIEDAIILAKNGIPSSQIMSVKDYLKIKRFLENQNMPIKSFEDLLTRSTTQIAMNNTHVMYMLKVPQFSNEIYSYEYISPLVHNGSRIYISTNHIINNNSHIFELSKQCQEDDEYYYCESKILQPTTNLIQLRHANCLYEKVYSSGIITRINDATILLNNVNITLKSNCSKLNQRLEGSYLIHFEKCE
;
A
#
# COMPACT_ATOMS: atom_id res chain seq x y z
N MET A 1 -31.78 -17.10 22.38
CA MET A 1 -31.63 -16.68 20.98
C MET A 1 -32.61 -15.54 20.74
N MET A 2 -32.16 -14.29 20.91
CA MET A 2 -32.99 -13.11 20.66
C MET A 2 -33.06 -12.90 19.15
N ILE A 3 -34.22 -13.10 18.55
CA ILE A 3 -34.48 -12.69 17.16
C ILE A 3 -34.49 -11.16 17.18
N ALA A 4 -33.45 -10.55 16.62
CA ALA A 4 -33.42 -9.10 16.45
C ALA A 4 -34.58 -8.72 15.51
N GLN A 5 -35.53 -7.93 16.01
CA GLN A 5 -36.63 -7.42 15.19
C GLN A 5 -36.06 -6.46 14.16
N GLY A 6 -36.30 -6.75 12.87
CA GLY A 6 -35.92 -5.85 11.79
C GLY A 6 -36.62 -4.49 11.94
N GLN A 7 -35.91 -3.41 11.65
CA GLN A 7 -36.39 -2.05 11.85
C GLN A 7 -36.33 -1.28 10.54
N ILE A 8 -37.39 -0.52 10.24
CA ILE A 8 -37.44 0.42 9.12
C ILE A 8 -37.72 1.83 9.65
N GLN A 9 -36.92 2.80 9.22
CA GLN A 9 -37.06 4.22 9.52
C GLN A 9 -37.28 4.97 8.21
N ILE A 10 -38.28 5.85 8.18
CA ILE A 10 -38.63 6.65 7.01
C ILE A 10 -38.59 8.11 7.43
N HIS A 11 -37.69 8.87 6.82
CA HIS A 11 -37.55 10.30 7.04
C HIS A 11 -38.16 11.06 5.87
N ASP A 12 -39.08 11.97 6.17
CA ASP A 12 -39.68 12.88 5.19
C ASP A 12 -38.70 14.01 4.83
N LEU A 13 -38.43 14.18 3.55
CA LEU A 13 -37.53 15.21 3.01
C LEU A 13 -38.26 16.24 2.13
N ASN A 14 -39.60 16.26 2.13
CA ASN A 14 -40.43 17.11 1.27
C ASN A 14 -40.24 18.62 1.48
N LYS A 15 -39.64 19.05 2.60
CA LYS A 15 -39.35 20.46 2.85
C LYS A 15 -37.91 20.85 2.53
N ASN A 16 -37.08 19.89 2.16
CA ASN A 16 -35.65 20.09 2.02
C ASN A 16 -35.29 20.20 0.53
N PRO A 17 -34.46 21.18 0.13
CA PRO A 17 -33.99 21.28 -1.25
C PRO A 17 -32.88 20.26 -1.58
N LEU A 18 -32.18 19.76 -0.55
CA LEU A 18 -31.07 18.81 -0.65
C LEU A 18 -31.26 17.71 0.41
N ALA A 19 -30.95 16.48 0.04
CA ALA A 19 -30.70 15.39 0.97
C ALA A 19 -29.20 15.34 1.27
N ILE A 20 -28.83 15.35 2.55
CA ILE A 20 -27.44 15.18 3.02
C ILE A 20 -27.44 13.92 3.89
N ILE A 21 -26.67 12.91 3.47
CA ILE A 21 -26.70 11.58 4.06
C ILE A 21 -25.28 11.24 4.52
N PRO A 22 -25.04 11.10 5.83
CA PRO A 22 -23.73 10.69 6.33
C PRO A 22 -23.45 9.25 5.95
N LEU A 23 -22.30 9.02 5.31
CA LEU A 23 -21.80 7.70 4.96
C LEU A 23 -20.84 7.17 6.02
N GLY A 24 -20.02 8.05 6.61
CA GLY A 24 -19.08 7.65 7.66
C GLY A 24 -18.01 8.69 7.94
N LYS A 25 -16.95 8.27 8.63
CA LYS A 25 -15.79 9.13 8.92
C LYS A 25 -14.79 9.05 7.78
N ALA A 26 -14.17 10.16 7.42
CA ALA A 26 -13.14 10.24 6.39
C ALA A 26 -11.86 10.91 6.88
N LYS A 27 -10.76 10.57 6.20
CA LYS A 27 -9.48 11.28 6.29
C LYS A 27 -8.94 11.59 4.90
N ILE A 28 -8.21 12.70 4.81
CA ILE A 28 -7.57 13.13 3.57
C ILE A 28 -6.18 12.51 3.52
N LYS A 29 -5.86 11.86 2.41
CA LYS A 29 -4.51 11.41 2.11
C LYS A 29 -3.68 12.59 1.61
N THR A 30 -2.71 12.99 2.44
CA THR A 30 -1.89 14.18 2.22
C THR A 30 -0.58 13.86 1.50
N GLY A 31 -0.14 12.61 1.53
CA GLY A 31 1.10 12.20 0.90
C GLY A 31 1.49 10.76 1.20
N TYR A 32 2.79 10.50 1.20
CA TYR A 32 3.36 9.18 1.45
C TYR A 32 4.62 9.28 2.31
N LEU A 33 4.71 8.38 3.28
CA LEU A 33 5.95 8.02 3.91
C LEU A 33 6.64 6.96 3.04
N ARG A 34 7.90 7.19 2.70
CA ARG A 34 8.67 6.30 1.84
C ARG A 34 9.74 5.58 2.64
N ILE A 35 9.87 4.28 2.40
CA ILE A 35 10.90 3.46 3.02
C ILE A 35 11.68 2.80 1.91
N ILE A 36 12.96 3.14 1.83
CA ILE A 36 13.84 2.72 0.76
C ILE A 36 14.79 1.69 1.33
N GLN A 37 14.76 0.49 0.76
CA GLN A 37 15.72 -0.57 0.99
C GLN A 37 16.65 -0.63 -0.22
N PRO A 38 17.83 0.01 -0.17
CA PRO A 38 18.88 -0.23 -1.14
C PRO A 38 19.43 -1.65 -0.92
N ILE A 39 19.65 -2.38 -2.02
CA ILE A 39 20.27 -3.70 -2.02
C ILE A 39 21.43 -3.65 -3.02
N SER A 40 22.66 -3.89 -2.54
CA SER A 40 23.85 -3.84 -3.40
C SER A 40 24.04 -5.17 -4.13
N LEU A 41 23.89 -5.14 -5.45
CA LEU A 41 24.12 -6.29 -6.33
C LEU A 41 25.61 -6.65 -6.43
N ILE A 42 26.49 -5.66 -6.23
CA ILE A 42 27.95 -5.84 -6.18
C ILE A 42 28.34 -6.62 -4.92
N GLN A 43 27.84 -6.22 -3.73
CA GLN A 43 28.16 -6.94 -2.49
C GLN A 43 27.67 -8.39 -2.53
N LEU A 44 26.50 -8.63 -3.13
CA LEU A 44 26.01 -9.98 -3.37
C LEU A 44 26.93 -10.77 -4.31
N HIS A 45 27.44 -10.13 -5.38
CA HIS A 45 28.41 -10.74 -6.27
C HIS A 45 29.67 -11.18 -5.53
N ASP A 46 30.24 -10.28 -4.73
CA ASP A 46 31.50 -10.51 -4.02
C ASP A 46 31.39 -11.70 -3.06
N ILE A 47 30.25 -11.84 -2.38
CA ILE A 47 29.99 -12.97 -1.48
C ILE A 47 29.95 -14.28 -2.26
N ILE A 48 29.24 -14.30 -3.39
CA ILE A 48 29.14 -15.49 -4.24
C ILE A 48 30.53 -15.89 -4.76
N GLN A 49 31.34 -14.93 -5.23
CA GLN A 49 32.71 -15.18 -5.66
C GLN A 49 33.58 -15.76 -4.53
N LYS A 50 33.43 -15.26 -3.30
CA LYS A 50 34.15 -15.82 -2.15
C LYS A 50 33.75 -17.24 -1.82
N PHE A 51 32.47 -17.60 -2.00
CA PHE A 51 32.03 -18.99 -1.90
C PHE A 51 32.63 -19.86 -3.02
N ASP A 52 32.70 -19.35 -4.26
CA ASP A 52 33.38 -20.05 -5.35
C ASP A 52 34.84 -20.34 -4.99
N ASP A 53 35.54 -19.35 -4.43
CA ASP A 53 36.94 -19.50 -4.02
C ASP A 53 37.11 -20.47 -2.85
N LEU A 54 36.20 -20.44 -1.86
CA LEU A 54 36.20 -21.39 -0.75
C LEU A 54 36.02 -22.83 -1.22
N ILE A 55 35.11 -23.06 -2.16
CA ILE A 55 34.83 -24.39 -2.71
C ILE A 55 36.03 -24.86 -3.55
N LYS A 56 36.58 -23.99 -4.41
CA LYS A 56 37.77 -24.31 -5.23
C LYS A 56 39.02 -24.61 -4.40
N LYS A 57 39.20 -23.95 -3.24
CA LYS A 57 40.35 -24.22 -2.35
C LYS A 57 40.22 -25.53 -1.58
N ASN A 58 39.00 -26.01 -1.38
CA ASN A 58 38.66 -27.15 -0.53
C ASN A 58 38.10 -28.32 -1.34
N VAL A 59 38.75 -28.66 -2.46
CA VAL A 59 38.34 -29.80 -3.30
C VAL A 59 38.59 -31.10 -2.56
N TYR A 60 37.52 -31.71 -2.06
CA TYR A 60 37.54 -33.02 -1.41
C TYR A 60 36.61 -33.97 -2.16
N ASN A 61 37.04 -35.22 -2.35
CA ASN A 61 36.24 -36.23 -3.03
C ASN A 61 35.24 -36.88 -2.03
N ASN A 62 34.34 -36.07 -1.45
CA ASN A 62 33.34 -36.51 -0.47
C ASN A 62 31.92 -36.04 -0.84
N GLN A 63 30.89 -36.66 -0.24
CA GLN A 63 29.48 -36.34 -0.52
C GLN A 63 29.09 -34.90 -0.09
N LEU A 64 29.71 -34.39 0.97
CA LEU A 64 29.48 -33.02 1.46
C LEU A 64 29.95 -31.97 0.43
N TYR A 65 31.06 -32.23 -0.26
CA TYR A 65 31.56 -31.36 -1.31
C TYR A 65 30.58 -31.27 -2.49
N LYS A 66 30.02 -32.40 -2.94
CA LYS A 66 28.99 -32.42 -3.99
C LYS A 66 27.74 -31.63 -3.56
N LEU A 67 27.36 -31.70 -2.28
CA LEU A 67 26.27 -30.91 -1.74
C LEU A 67 26.59 -29.40 -1.75
N LEU A 68 27.81 -29.01 -1.38
CA LEU A 68 28.27 -27.62 -1.45
C LEU A 68 28.24 -27.08 -2.89
N GLU A 69 28.74 -27.84 -3.85
CA GLU A 69 28.71 -27.46 -5.27
C GLU A 69 27.28 -27.26 -5.78
N ASN A 70 26.38 -28.20 -5.47
CA ASN A 70 24.97 -28.07 -5.84
C ASN A 70 24.31 -26.83 -5.20
N ARG A 71 24.60 -26.56 -3.92
CA ARG A 71 24.06 -25.38 -3.22
C ARG A 71 24.61 -24.08 -3.78
N ASN A 72 25.90 -24.05 -4.11
CA ASN A 72 26.53 -22.89 -4.72
C ASN A 72 25.97 -22.63 -6.14
N ASN A 73 25.71 -23.68 -6.91
CA ASN A 73 25.05 -23.54 -8.21
C ASN A 73 23.63 -22.96 -8.08
N LEU A 74 22.86 -23.38 -7.07
CA LEU A 74 21.56 -22.80 -6.77
C LEU A 74 21.66 -21.31 -6.39
N LEU A 75 22.68 -20.94 -5.62
CA LEU A 75 22.98 -19.55 -5.25
C LEU A 75 23.21 -18.68 -6.49
N HIS A 76 24.05 -19.14 -7.41
CA HIS A 76 24.28 -18.48 -8.71
C HIS A 76 23.00 -18.34 -9.52
N GLN A 77 22.20 -19.42 -9.62
CA GLN A 77 20.94 -19.38 -10.37
C GLN A 77 19.97 -18.36 -9.80
N THR A 78 19.83 -18.30 -8.47
CA THR A 78 18.94 -17.36 -7.78
C THR A 78 19.42 -15.92 -7.99
N TYR A 79 20.73 -15.69 -7.86
CA TYR A 79 21.34 -14.39 -8.13
C TYR A 79 21.10 -13.88 -9.56
N LEU A 80 21.20 -14.76 -10.56
CA LEU A 80 20.96 -14.42 -11.96
C LEU A 80 19.51 -14.02 -12.25
N LYS A 81 18.54 -14.49 -11.47
CA LYS A 81 17.13 -14.06 -11.59
C LYS A 81 16.87 -12.67 -11.04
N ILE A 82 17.64 -12.26 -10.03
CA ILE A 82 17.58 -10.93 -9.43
C ILE A 82 18.24 -9.90 -10.34
N MET A 83 19.33 -10.31 -11.01
CA MET A 83 20.09 -9.45 -11.91
C MET A 83 19.26 -8.98 -13.12
N PRO A 84 19.51 -7.74 -13.62
CA PRO A 84 19.01 -7.33 -14.92
C PRO A 84 19.54 -8.29 -16.00
N SER A 85 18.65 -8.98 -16.72
CA SER A 85 19.04 -9.95 -17.76
C SER A 85 20.00 -9.35 -18.79
N SER A 86 21.12 -10.03 -19.05
CA SER A 86 22.16 -9.63 -20.00
C SER A 86 21.65 -9.52 -21.45
N ASN A 87 20.62 -10.27 -21.85
CA ASN A 87 19.98 -10.11 -23.17
C ASN A 87 19.19 -8.80 -23.30
N ARG A 88 18.86 -8.13 -22.19
CA ARG A 88 18.36 -6.74 -22.16
C ARG A 88 19.46 -5.71 -21.95
N ALA A 89 20.72 -6.12 -21.68
CA ALA A 89 21.83 -5.19 -21.42
C ALA A 89 22.07 -4.21 -22.57
N LYS A 90 21.90 -4.62 -23.85
CA LYS A 90 22.03 -3.71 -25.00
C LYS A 90 21.07 -2.50 -24.97
N ARG A 91 19.89 -2.64 -24.32
CA ARG A 91 18.93 -1.54 -24.08
C ARG A 91 19.18 -0.79 -22.77
N TRP A 92 20.09 -1.27 -21.93
CA TRP A 92 20.47 -0.69 -20.64
C TRP A 92 21.79 0.07 -20.73
N ASP A 93 22.73 -0.41 -21.55
CA ASP A 93 24.03 0.21 -21.80
C ASP A 93 23.93 1.54 -22.57
N THR A 94 22.82 1.80 -23.26
CA THR A 94 22.62 2.99 -24.10
C THR A 94 22.15 4.24 -23.32
N ILE A 95 21.73 4.11 -22.06
CA ILE A 95 21.14 5.23 -21.28
C ILE A 95 21.87 5.46 -19.94
N GLY A 96 23.02 4.84 -19.72
CA GLY A 96 23.87 5.10 -18.54
C GLY A 96 23.29 4.55 -17.23
N THR A 97 23.96 4.90 -16.12
CA THR A 97 23.77 4.49 -14.70
C THR A 97 22.36 4.73 -14.11
N ILE A 98 21.39 5.06 -14.95
CA ILE A 98 20.03 5.48 -14.60
C ILE A 98 19.23 4.28 -14.08
N LEU A 99 18.63 4.46 -12.90
CA LEU A 99 17.70 3.50 -12.29
C LEU A 99 16.44 3.37 -13.15
N LYS A 100 16.06 2.12 -13.44
CA LYS A 100 14.87 1.79 -14.21
C LYS A 100 13.81 1.17 -13.33
N TRP A 101 12.60 1.69 -13.41
CA TRP A 101 11.45 1.12 -12.71
C TRP A 101 11.04 -0.20 -13.35
N ILE A 102 11.02 -1.25 -12.54
CA ILE A 102 10.63 -2.60 -12.96
C ILE A 102 9.32 -3.05 -12.31
N ALA A 103 8.83 -2.28 -11.33
CA ALA A 103 7.56 -2.48 -10.65
C ALA A 103 7.03 -1.14 -10.11
N GLY A 104 5.71 -0.94 -10.21
CA GLY A 104 5.03 0.29 -9.79
C GLY A 104 5.26 1.48 -10.74
N THR A 105 4.41 2.50 -10.61
CA THR A 105 4.51 3.75 -11.38
C THR A 105 5.04 4.88 -10.48
N PRO A 106 6.20 5.48 -10.79
CA PRO A 106 6.75 6.56 -9.97
C PRO A 106 5.96 7.85 -10.16
N ASP A 107 5.80 8.60 -9.08
CA ASP A 107 5.43 10.01 -9.14
C ASP A 107 6.67 10.92 -9.23
N ALA A 108 6.44 12.23 -9.43
CA ALA A 108 7.54 13.19 -9.58
C ALA A 108 8.43 13.27 -8.33
N ASP A 109 7.83 13.11 -7.14
CA ASP A 109 8.58 13.12 -5.88
C ASP A 109 9.42 11.85 -5.73
N ASP A 110 8.93 10.69 -6.18
CA ASP A 110 9.66 9.42 -6.18
C ASP A 110 10.95 9.53 -7.02
N LEU A 111 10.88 10.20 -8.18
CA LEU A 111 12.04 10.45 -9.04
C LEU A 111 13.09 11.36 -8.37
N ILE A 112 12.63 12.44 -7.73
CA ILE A 112 13.50 13.37 -7.00
C ILE A 112 14.16 12.66 -5.83
N ILE A 113 13.39 11.88 -5.07
CA ILE A 113 13.86 11.17 -3.89
C ILE A 113 14.92 10.18 -4.31
N ILE A 114 14.69 9.29 -5.27
CA ILE A 114 15.70 8.29 -5.66
C ILE A 114 17.01 8.91 -6.14
N ASN A 115 16.94 9.97 -6.96
CA ASN A 115 18.14 10.67 -7.41
C ASN A 115 18.90 11.29 -6.21
N LYS A 116 18.18 11.80 -5.21
CA LYS A 116 18.78 12.28 -3.97
C LYS A 116 19.32 11.14 -3.12
N THR A 117 18.58 10.06 -2.90
CA THR A 117 19.00 8.93 -2.06
C THR A 117 20.26 8.29 -2.64
N MET A 118 20.36 8.13 -3.96
CA MET A 118 21.56 7.56 -4.61
C MET A 118 22.82 8.40 -4.36
N ASN A 119 22.67 9.73 -4.31
CA ASN A 119 23.76 10.65 -3.98
C ASN A 119 23.96 10.84 -2.46
N ALA A 120 22.96 10.53 -1.65
CA ALA A 120 22.89 10.86 -0.22
C ALA A 120 22.79 9.62 0.69
N LEU A 121 23.18 8.43 0.22
CA LEU A 121 23.28 7.18 0.99
C LEU A 121 24.20 7.26 2.24
N ILE A 122 24.61 8.46 2.67
CA ILE A 122 25.44 8.68 3.86
C ILE A 122 24.85 9.70 4.85
N ASP A 123 24.00 10.70 4.50
CA ASP A 123 23.82 11.85 5.42
C ASP A 123 22.40 12.39 5.71
N ASN A 124 21.32 11.98 5.03
CA ASN A 124 20.01 12.62 5.25
C ASN A 124 18.84 11.65 5.45
N ASN A 125 18.52 11.40 6.72
CA ASN A 125 17.27 10.76 7.15
C ASN A 125 16.20 11.84 7.32
N ASN A 126 15.39 12.10 6.28
CA ASN A 126 14.26 13.04 6.35
C ASN A 126 13.05 12.36 7.01
N GLN A 127 12.20 13.10 7.71
CA GLN A 127 10.98 12.57 8.37
C GLN A 127 10.03 11.85 7.41
N GLN A 128 10.10 12.13 6.11
CA GLN A 128 9.25 11.52 5.07
C GLN A 128 9.94 10.37 4.31
N THR A 129 11.23 10.12 4.52
CA THR A 129 11.98 9.07 3.82
C THR A 129 12.94 8.36 4.76
N PHE A 130 12.69 7.07 5.00
CA PHE A 130 13.53 6.22 5.83
C PHE A 130 14.36 5.27 4.97
N ILE A 131 15.64 5.11 5.30
CA ILE A 131 16.50 4.09 4.69
C ILE A 131 16.54 2.87 5.62
N ASN A 132 16.16 1.70 5.11
CA ASN A 132 16.33 0.43 5.80
C ASN A 132 17.62 -0.23 5.31
N GLU A 133 18.49 -0.63 6.24
CA GLU A 133 19.78 -1.26 5.95
C GLU A 133 19.88 -2.70 6.49
N ALA A 134 18.76 -3.30 6.92
CA ALA A 134 18.76 -4.61 7.57
C ALA A 134 19.36 -5.69 6.67
N ILE A 135 18.90 -5.77 5.40
CA ILE A 135 19.42 -6.74 4.42
C ILE A 135 20.90 -6.48 4.14
N ASN A 136 21.30 -5.21 3.93
CA ASN A 136 22.71 -4.88 3.72
C ASN A 136 23.59 -5.24 4.93
N SER A 137 23.07 -5.11 6.16
CA SER A 137 23.79 -5.50 7.37
C SER A 137 23.98 -7.01 7.45
N GLN A 138 22.96 -7.79 7.09
CA GLN A 138 23.04 -9.25 7.00
C GLN A 138 24.04 -9.69 5.92
N ILE A 139 24.01 -9.05 4.75
CA ILE A 139 24.98 -9.26 3.65
C ILE A 139 26.40 -8.94 4.14
N LYS A 140 26.63 -7.81 4.83
CA LYS A 140 27.94 -7.46 5.40
C LYS A 140 28.44 -8.50 6.41
N HIS A 141 27.56 -8.99 7.29
CA HIS A 141 27.90 -10.03 8.25
C HIS A 141 28.29 -11.35 7.55
N LEU A 142 27.51 -11.79 6.55
CA LEU A 142 27.87 -12.95 5.73
C LEU A 142 29.23 -12.77 5.07
N ASN A 143 29.50 -11.58 4.52
CA ASN A 143 30.78 -11.26 3.90
C ASN A 143 31.95 -11.35 4.89
N GLN A 144 31.78 -10.90 6.13
CA GLN A 144 32.77 -11.00 7.20
C GLN A 144 33.05 -12.46 7.56
N VAL A 145 32.00 -13.25 7.82
CA VAL A 145 32.15 -14.67 8.16
C VAL A 145 32.82 -15.44 7.02
N THR A 146 32.44 -15.18 5.76
CA THR A 146 33.06 -15.83 4.59
C THR A 146 34.53 -15.45 4.44
N ASN A 147 34.91 -14.20 4.74
CA ASN A 147 36.31 -13.78 4.77
C ASN A 147 37.11 -14.50 5.86
N ASP A 148 36.55 -14.62 7.05
CA ASP A 148 37.21 -15.32 8.16
C ASP A 148 37.48 -16.78 7.80
N LEU A 149 36.50 -17.44 7.14
CA LEU A 149 36.67 -18.79 6.62
C LEU A 149 37.76 -18.89 5.54
N LEU A 150 37.84 -17.91 4.63
CA LEU A 150 38.87 -17.89 3.57
C LEU A 150 40.29 -17.80 4.11
N ASN A 151 40.46 -17.20 5.29
CA ASN A 151 41.75 -16.98 5.94
C ASN A 151 42.16 -18.15 6.87
N LEU A 152 41.30 -19.16 7.05
CA LEU A 152 41.68 -20.36 7.80
C LEU A 152 42.69 -21.18 7.00
N ASP A 153 43.87 -21.46 7.59
CA ASP A 153 44.85 -22.37 7.00
C ASP A 153 44.44 -23.83 7.25
N TYR A 154 43.96 -24.47 6.19
CA TYR A 154 43.49 -25.85 6.20
C TYR A 154 44.63 -26.89 6.18
N LYS A 155 45.89 -26.48 6.02
CA LYS A 155 47.01 -27.40 5.81
C LYS A 155 47.50 -28.15 7.05
N SER A 156 46.99 -27.87 8.25
CA SER A 156 47.59 -28.38 9.50
C SER A 156 46.70 -29.25 10.42
N LYS A 157 45.46 -29.63 10.08
CA LYS A 157 44.53 -30.19 11.10
C LYS A 157 43.74 -31.45 10.70
N GLN A 158 43.48 -32.25 11.75
CA GLN A 158 42.72 -33.49 11.80
C GLN A 158 41.41 -33.45 10.99
N GLN A 159 41.00 -34.60 10.44
CA GLN A 159 39.84 -34.76 9.54
C GLN A 159 38.52 -34.16 10.10
N HIS A 160 38.30 -34.21 11.41
CA HIS A 160 37.13 -33.59 12.05
C HIS A 160 37.06 -32.06 11.90
N VAL A 161 38.21 -31.38 11.84
CA VAL A 161 38.26 -29.92 11.65
C VAL A 161 37.83 -29.56 10.21
N ILE A 162 38.18 -30.40 9.23
CA ILE A 162 37.78 -30.22 7.83
C ILE A 162 36.25 -30.38 7.69
N GLU A 163 35.67 -31.43 8.29
CA GLU A 163 34.22 -31.67 8.25
C GLU A 163 33.42 -30.54 8.91
N ILE A 164 33.85 -30.06 10.08
CA ILE A 164 33.22 -28.93 10.77
C ILE A 164 33.26 -27.68 9.87
N ASN A 165 34.40 -27.40 9.24
CA ASN A 165 34.53 -26.24 8.36
C ASN A 165 33.63 -26.34 7.11
N LEU A 166 33.52 -27.54 6.50
CA LEU A 166 32.61 -27.77 5.37
C LEU A 166 31.15 -27.55 5.78
N LEU A 167 30.76 -27.99 6.99
CA LEU A 167 29.43 -27.72 7.53
C LEU A 167 29.19 -26.23 7.77
N THR A 168 30.18 -25.50 8.30
CA THR A 168 30.09 -24.05 8.46
C THR A 168 29.92 -23.33 7.12
N ILE A 169 30.65 -23.74 6.08
CA ILE A 169 30.46 -23.20 4.71
C ILE A 169 29.04 -23.48 4.22
N LEU A 170 28.54 -24.71 4.39
CA LEU A 170 27.20 -25.10 3.98
C LEU A 170 26.11 -24.26 4.67
N LEU A 171 26.23 -24.02 5.97
CA LEU A 171 25.29 -23.19 6.73
C LEU A 171 25.28 -21.75 6.22
N ASN A 172 26.46 -21.18 5.94
CA ASN A 172 26.56 -19.82 5.40
C ASN A 172 26.05 -19.72 3.96
N LEU A 173 26.28 -20.74 3.13
CA LEU A 173 25.67 -20.85 1.79
C LEU A 173 24.15 -20.87 1.88
N ASN A 174 23.57 -21.66 2.79
CA ASN A 174 22.12 -21.71 2.99
C ASN A 174 21.57 -20.37 3.47
N ALA A 175 22.29 -19.69 4.38
CA ALA A 175 21.92 -18.35 4.82
C ALA A 175 21.95 -17.34 3.66
N ALA A 176 23.00 -17.35 2.83
CA ALA A 176 23.10 -16.50 1.65
C ALA A 176 22.00 -16.80 0.62
N GLN A 177 21.71 -18.09 0.39
CA GLN A 177 20.62 -18.55 -0.48
C GLN A 177 19.28 -18.01 -0.02
N HIS A 178 18.96 -18.18 1.27
CA HIS A 178 17.71 -17.68 1.85
C HIS A 178 17.59 -16.16 1.68
N GLN A 179 18.67 -15.41 1.86
CA GLN A 179 18.65 -13.95 1.64
C GLN A 179 18.38 -13.58 0.19
N LEU A 180 18.95 -14.31 -0.79
CA LEU A 180 18.63 -14.10 -2.19
C LEU A 180 17.18 -14.44 -2.51
N GLU A 181 16.64 -15.53 -1.98
CA GLU A 181 15.23 -15.92 -2.15
C GLU A 181 14.28 -14.85 -1.61
N VAL A 182 14.55 -14.31 -0.42
CA VAL A 182 13.78 -13.19 0.17
C VAL A 182 13.74 -11.98 -0.78
N ILE A 183 14.87 -11.65 -1.40
CA ILE A 183 14.98 -10.54 -2.36
C ILE A 183 14.24 -10.87 -3.66
N GLU A 184 14.39 -12.07 -4.20
CA GLU A 184 13.69 -12.54 -5.40
C GLU A 184 12.16 -12.46 -5.20
N ASP A 185 11.67 -13.05 -4.12
CA ASP A 185 10.25 -13.09 -3.77
C ASP A 185 9.68 -11.68 -3.61
N ALA A 186 10.40 -10.80 -2.93
CA ALA A 186 9.96 -9.42 -2.78
C ALA A 186 9.92 -8.65 -4.10
N ILE A 187 10.85 -8.93 -5.03
CA ILE A 187 10.79 -8.37 -6.38
C ILE A 187 9.56 -8.86 -7.13
N ILE A 188 9.25 -10.16 -7.03
CA ILE A 188 8.08 -10.77 -7.66
C ILE A 188 6.79 -10.19 -7.07
N LEU A 189 6.68 -10.11 -5.75
CA LEU A 189 5.51 -9.55 -5.06
C LEU A 189 5.29 -8.09 -5.45
N ALA A 190 6.34 -7.27 -5.44
CA ALA A 190 6.21 -5.86 -5.79
C ALA A 190 5.84 -5.62 -7.26
N LYS A 191 6.26 -6.49 -8.19
CA LYS A 191 5.76 -6.45 -9.58
C LYS A 191 4.24 -6.62 -9.68
N ASN A 192 3.64 -7.27 -8.69
CA ASN A 192 2.19 -7.42 -8.54
C ASN A 192 1.59 -6.37 -7.58
N GLY A 193 2.36 -5.37 -7.16
CA GLY A 193 1.93 -4.32 -6.22
C GLY A 193 1.83 -4.77 -4.76
N ILE A 194 2.30 -5.99 -4.45
CA ILE A 194 2.18 -6.58 -3.11
C ILE A 194 3.45 -6.29 -2.30
N PRO A 195 3.35 -5.67 -1.12
CA PRO A 195 4.48 -5.53 -0.21
C PRO A 195 4.96 -6.86 0.37
N SER A 196 6.26 -7.11 0.33
CA SER A 196 6.91 -8.20 1.07
C SER A 196 7.12 -7.84 2.54
N SER A 197 6.68 -8.73 3.42
CA SER A 197 6.91 -8.64 4.87
C SER A 197 8.35 -8.93 5.27
N GLN A 198 9.05 -9.73 4.47
CA GLN A 198 10.38 -10.25 4.81
C GLN A 198 11.50 -9.21 4.61
N ILE A 199 11.24 -8.17 3.82
CA ILE A 199 12.21 -7.08 3.60
C ILE A 199 12.24 -6.05 4.73
N MET A 200 11.13 -5.90 5.46
CA MET A 200 11.03 -4.86 6.48
C MET A 200 11.49 -5.35 7.84
N SER A 201 12.36 -4.58 8.50
CA SER A 201 12.80 -4.92 9.85
C SER A 201 11.72 -4.57 10.89
N VAL A 202 11.73 -5.28 12.02
CA VAL A 202 10.87 -4.95 13.18
C VAL A 202 11.09 -3.51 13.65
N LYS A 203 12.35 -3.02 13.58
CA LYS A 203 12.70 -1.65 13.94
C LYS A 203 12.00 -0.63 13.03
N ASP A 204 11.92 -0.91 11.74
CA ASP A 204 11.26 -0.01 10.79
C ASP A 204 9.75 -0.05 10.96
N TYR A 205 9.17 -1.24 11.16
CA TYR A 205 7.76 -1.36 11.54
C TYR A 205 7.41 -0.49 12.75
N LEU A 206 8.19 -0.56 13.84
CA LEU A 206 7.94 0.24 15.04
C LEU A 206 8.03 1.75 14.79
N LYS A 207 8.93 2.20 13.90
CA LYS A 207 9.01 3.62 13.51
C LYS A 207 7.77 4.06 12.74
N ILE A 208 7.34 3.25 11.76
CA ILE A 208 6.16 3.55 10.93
C ILE A 208 4.91 3.56 11.79
N LYS A 209 4.79 2.57 12.68
CA LYS A 209 3.68 2.47 13.63
C LYS A 209 3.57 3.75 14.44
N ARG A 210 4.66 4.20 15.07
CA ARG A 210 4.67 5.48 15.81
C ARG A 210 4.32 6.68 14.93
N PHE A 211 4.83 6.70 13.70
CA PHE A 211 4.53 7.78 12.75
C PHE A 211 3.03 7.85 12.42
N LEU A 212 2.37 6.72 12.16
CA LEU A 212 0.94 6.66 11.87
C LEU A 212 0.07 6.85 13.12
N GLU A 213 0.49 6.35 14.27
CA GLU A 213 -0.18 6.60 15.55
C GLU A 213 -0.26 8.10 15.87
N ASN A 214 0.80 8.86 15.60
CA ASN A 214 0.81 10.32 15.73
C ASN A 214 -0.19 11.03 14.79
N GLN A 215 -0.67 10.34 13.75
CA GLN A 215 -1.71 10.82 12.82
C GLN A 215 -3.12 10.31 13.18
N ASN A 216 -3.29 9.81 14.42
CA ASN A 216 -4.50 9.15 14.89
C ASN A 216 -4.91 7.97 13.97
N MET A 217 -3.94 7.25 13.43
CA MET A 217 -4.12 6.06 12.60
C MET A 217 -3.47 4.86 13.29
N PRO A 218 -4.18 4.23 14.24
CA PRO A 218 -3.63 3.06 14.93
C PRO A 218 -3.49 1.90 13.94
N ILE A 219 -2.30 1.30 13.90
CA ILE A 219 -2.05 0.08 13.14
C ILE A 219 -2.20 -1.11 14.07
N LYS A 220 -3.10 -2.05 13.71
CA LYS A 220 -3.40 -3.24 14.53
C LYS A 220 -2.27 -4.26 14.45
N SER A 221 -1.74 -4.50 13.26
CA SER A 221 -0.68 -5.47 13.01
C SER A 221 0.24 -5.06 11.86
N PHE A 222 1.30 -5.84 11.66
CA PHE A 222 2.21 -5.62 10.54
C PHE A 222 1.51 -5.87 9.19
N GLU A 223 0.60 -6.83 9.12
CA GLU A 223 -0.20 -7.14 7.94
C GLU A 223 -1.14 -5.98 7.60
N ASP A 224 -1.80 -5.38 8.60
CA ASP A 224 -2.64 -4.18 8.44
C ASP A 224 -1.85 -2.99 7.87
N LEU A 225 -0.57 -2.87 8.22
CA LEU A 225 0.30 -1.88 7.57
C LEU A 225 0.54 -2.21 6.09
N LEU A 226 0.82 -3.47 5.76
CA LEU A 226 1.11 -3.87 4.39
C LEU A 226 -0.12 -3.75 3.48
N THR A 227 -1.33 -4.08 3.95
CA THR A 227 -2.56 -3.94 3.14
C THR A 227 -2.84 -2.49 2.74
N ARG A 228 -2.43 -1.53 3.56
CA ARG A 228 -2.56 -0.08 3.31
C ARG A 228 -1.39 0.48 2.49
N SER A 229 -0.33 -0.29 2.29
CA SER A 229 0.90 0.16 1.65
C SER A 229 1.01 -0.31 0.21
N THR A 230 1.80 0.41 -0.58
CA THR A 230 2.13 0.03 -1.96
C THR A 230 3.63 -0.10 -2.13
N THR A 231 4.06 -0.85 -3.14
CA THR A 231 5.49 -1.03 -3.42
C THR A 231 5.87 -0.59 -4.82
N GLN A 232 7.12 -0.15 -4.93
CA GLN A 232 7.76 0.16 -6.19
C GLN A 232 9.18 -0.39 -6.18
N ILE A 233 9.69 -0.77 -7.34
CA ILE A 233 11.08 -1.21 -7.48
C ILE A 233 11.74 -0.50 -8.63
N ALA A 234 12.89 0.09 -8.35
CA ALA A 234 13.83 0.56 -9.34
C ALA A 234 15.11 -0.27 -9.29
N MET A 235 15.73 -0.53 -10.44
CA MET A 235 16.92 -1.33 -10.55
C MET A 235 17.88 -0.76 -11.59
N ASN A 236 19.18 -0.87 -11.32
CA ASN A 236 20.25 -0.70 -12.31
C ASN A 236 21.23 -1.88 -12.17
N ASN A 237 22.40 -1.78 -12.81
CA ASN A 237 23.39 -2.87 -12.80
C ASN A 237 24.09 -3.05 -11.45
N THR A 238 23.95 -2.11 -10.51
CA THR A 238 24.69 -2.11 -9.23
C THR A 238 23.78 -2.25 -8.01
N HIS A 239 22.52 -1.83 -8.11
CA HIS A 239 21.58 -1.78 -7.00
C HIS A 239 20.16 -2.15 -7.42
N VAL A 240 19.45 -2.79 -6.49
CA VAL A 240 17.99 -2.85 -6.46
C VAL A 240 17.52 -1.91 -5.37
N MET A 241 16.58 -1.03 -5.70
CA MET A 241 15.94 -0.11 -4.78
C MET A 241 14.50 -0.58 -4.60
N TYR A 242 14.23 -1.19 -3.44
CA TYR A 242 12.88 -1.55 -3.06
C TYR A 242 12.27 -0.41 -2.24
N MET A 243 11.13 0.12 -2.66
CA MET A 243 10.45 1.23 -1.98
C MET A 243 9.07 0.80 -1.50
N LEU A 244 8.84 0.92 -0.19
CA LEU A 244 7.52 0.84 0.41
C LEU A 244 6.94 2.25 0.56
N LYS A 245 5.74 2.47 0.03
CA LYS A 245 4.98 3.71 0.17
C LYS A 245 3.80 3.48 1.11
N VAL A 246 3.90 4.09 2.27
CA VAL A 246 2.85 4.08 3.30
C VAL A 246 2.07 5.39 3.19
N PRO A 247 0.74 5.37 3.04
CA PRO A 247 -0.05 6.59 2.92
C PRO A 247 0.03 7.44 4.20
N GLN A 248 0.12 8.75 4.02
CA GLN A 248 0.05 9.73 5.10
C GLN A 248 -1.33 10.37 5.09
N PHE A 249 -1.89 10.55 6.28
CA PHE A 249 -3.25 11.07 6.45
C PHE A 249 -3.26 12.38 7.24
N SER A 250 -4.30 13.18 7.02
CA SER A 250 -4.61 14.33 7.85
C SER A 250 -4.93 13.90 9.28
N ASN A 251 -4.52 14.72 10.25
CA ASN A 251 -4.91 14.51 11.66
C ASN A 251 -6.41 14.78 11.87
N GLU A 252 -6.98 15.65 11.05
CA GLU A 252 -8.39 15.99 11.06
C GLU A 252 -9.26 14.84 10.55
N ILE A 253 -10.39 14.63 11.21
CA ILE A 253 -11.44 13.70 10.81
C ILE A 253 -12.55 14.52 10.16
N TYR A 254 -13.01 14.04 9.02
CA TYR A 254 -14.12 14.61 8.27
C TYR A 254 -15.34 13.70 8.33
N SER A 255 -16.53 14.25 8.17
CA SER A 255 -17.75 13.51 7.80
C SER A 255 -17.75 13.31 6.29
N TYR A 256 -17.84 12.07 5.83
CA TYR A 256 -18.06 11.74 4.43
C TYR A 256 -19.56 11.64 4.18
N GLU A 257 -20.06 12.43 3.24
CA GLU A 257 -21.50 12.60 3.04
C GLU A 257 -21.85 12.47 1.56
N TYR A 258 -22.96 11.80 1.32
CA TYR A 258 -23.64 11.81 0.04
C TYR A 258 -24.66 12.94 0.02
N ILE A 259 -24.60 13.77 -1.02
CA ILE A 259 -25.55 14.84 -1.25
C ILE A 259 -26.35 14.57 -2.53
N SER A 260 -27.65 14.86 -2.50
CA SER A 260 -28.51 14.71 -3.66
C SER A 260 -29.58 15.79 -3.70
N PRO A 261 -29.81 16.41 -4.87
CA PRO A 261 -30.80 17.45 -5.01
C PRO A 261 -32.20 16.86 -5.13
N LEU A 262 -33.12 17.38 -4.31
CA LEU A 262 -34.50 16.93 -4.25
C LEU A 262 -35.35 17.72 -5.25
N VAL A 263 -36.25 17.01 -5.93
CA VAL A 263 -37.13 17.60 -6.93
C VAL A 263 -38.29 18.28 -6.24
N HIS A 264 -38.42 19.58 -6.46
CA HIS A 264 -39.54 20.41 -6.02
C HIS A 264 -40.15 21.10 -7.23
N ASN A 265 -41.47 20.92 -7.41
CA ASN A 265 -42.24 21.51 -8.51
C ASN A 265 -41.62 21.28 -9.91
N GLY A 266 -41.10 20.07 -10.16
CA GLY A 266 -40.49 19.70 -11.45
C GLY A 266 -39.12 20.32 -11.71
N SER A 267 -38.46 20.86 -10.69
CA SER A 267 -37.11 21.41 -10.76
C SER A 267 -36.26 20.95 -9.59
N ARG A 268 -34.95 20.96 -9.72
CA ARG A 268 -34.02 20.72 -8.61
C ARG A 268 -32.78 21.60 -8.74
N ILE A 269 -32.07 21.77 -7.63
CA ILE A 269 -30.82 22.51 -7.62
C ILE A 269 -29.76 21.70 -8.38
N TYR A 270 -29.01 22.37 -9.24
CA TYR A 270 -27.85 21.77 -9.89
C TYR A 270 -26.70 21.66 -8.89
N ILE A 271 -26.13 20.46 -8.77
CA ILE A 271 -24.89 20.20 -8.03
C ILE A 271 -23.88 19.52 -8.95
N SER A 272 -22.61 19.91 -8.79
CA SER A 272 -21.45 19.41 -9.52
C SER A 272 -21.05 17.98 -9.11
N THR A 273 -21.31 17.62 -7.85
CA THR A 273 -20.97 16.32 -7.27
C THR A 273 -22.01 15.87 -6.25
N ASN A 274 -22.10 14.54 -6.09
CA ASN A 274 -22.95 13.92 -5.10
C ASN A 274 -22.20 13.52 -3.82
N HIS A 275 -20.91 13.84 -3.72
CA HIS A 275 -20.10 13.45 -2.55
C HIS A 275 -19.29 14.63 -2.05
N ILE A 276 -19.29 14.80 -0.73
CA ILE A 276 -18.53 15.84 -0.03
C ILE A 276 -17.83 15.25 1.19
N ILE A 277 -16.78 15.93 1.63
CA ILE A 277 -16.28 15.77 2.98
C ILE A 277 -16.38 17.10 3.72
N ASN A 278 -16.77 17.06 4.99
CA ASN A 278 -16.89 18.26 5.80
C ASN A 278 -16.28 18.06 7.19
N ASN A 279 -15.85 19.14 7.80
CA ASN A 279 -15.64 19.23 9.23
C ASN A 279 -16.09 20.62 9.70
N ASN A 280 -15.86 20.95 10.96
CA ASN A 280 -16.30 22.24 11.52
C ASN A 280 -15.66 23.46 10.85
N SER A 281 -14.55 23.29 10.11
CA SER A 281 -13.77 24.39 9.52
C SER A 281 -13.84 24.46 7.99
N HIS A 282 -13.97 23.31 7.31
CA HIS A 282 -13.87 23.21 5.86
C HIS A 282 -14.89 22.23 5.30
N ILE A 283 -15.36 22.51 4.08
CA ILE A 283 -16.18 21.60 3.29
C ILE A 283 -15.53 21.50 1.91
N PHE A 284 -15.34 20.28 1.43
CA PHE A 284 -14.76 19.99 0.12
C PHE A 284 -15.72 19.16 -0.74
N GLU A 285 -15.84 19.55 -2.01
CA GLU A 285 -16.50 18.76 -3.05
C GLU A 285 -15.53 17.70 -3.57
N LEU A 286 -16.04 16.49 -3.84
CA LEU A 286 -15.23 15.37 -4.32
C LEU A 286 -15.53 15.07 -5.78
N SER A 287 -14.51 15.05 -6.63
CA SER A 287 -14.68 14.65 -8.05
C SER A 287 -14.88 13.14 -8.23
N LYS A 288 -14.54 12.33 -7.21
CA LYS A 288 -14.64 10.86 -7.20
C LYS A 288 -14.95 10.36 -5.78
N GLN A 289 -15.49 9.15 -5.66
CA GLN A 289 -15.73 8.52 -4.37
C GLN A 289 -14.42 8.20 -3.65
N CYS A 290 -14.46 8.29 -2.31
CA CYS A 290 -13.35 7.89 -1.45
C CYS A 290 -13.30 6.37 -1.29
N GLN A 291 -12.11 5.82 -1.07
CA GLN A 291 -11.93 4.39 -0.85
C GLN A 291 -12.32 4.02 0.57
N GLU A 292 -13.16 3.00 0.72
CA GLU A 292 -13.56 2.48 2.03
C GLU A 292 -12.47 1.58 2.62
N ASP A 293 -12.29 1.71 3.93
CA ASP A 293 -11.49 0.85 4.79
C ASP A 293 -12.23 0.68 6.13
N ASP A 294 -11.89 -0.34 6.91
CA ASP A 294 -12.62 -0.83 8.08
C ASP A 294 -13.33 0.26 8.91
N GLU A 295 -12.62 1.34 9.26
CA GLU A 295 -13.12 2.40 10.14
C GLU A 295 -13.26 3.77 9.45
N TYR A 296 -12.68 3.97 8.26
CA TYR A 296 -12.58 5.28 7.62
C TYR A 296 -12.66 5.20 6.09
N TYR A 297 -13.17 6.26 5.48
CA TYR A 297 -13.01 6.54 4.05
C TYR A 297 -11.75 7.37 3.79
N TYR A 298 -10.95 6.96 2.80
CA TYR A 298 -9.74 7.67 2.41
C TYR A 298 -9.92 8.43 1.10
N CYS A 299 -9.75 9.75 1.19
CA CYS A 299 -9.94 10.65 0.06
C CYS A 299 -8.58 11.21 -0.39
N GLU A 300 -8.28 11.16 -1.69
CA GLU A 300 -7.07 11.79 -2.23
C GLU A 300 -7.18 13.32 -2.14
N SER A 301 -6.13 14.00 -1.70
CA SER A 301 -6.13 15.48 -1.70
C SER A 301 -6.39 16.10 -3.08
N LYS A 302 -5.97 15.41 -4.16
CA LYS A 302 -6.12 15.88 -5.56
C LYS A 302 -7.56 15.93 -6.06
N ILE A 303 -8.48 15.19 -5.43
CA ILE A 303 -9.90 15.17 -5.83
C ILE A 303 -10.74 16.18 -5.08
N LEU A 304 -10.14 16.91 -4.13
CA LEU A 304 -10.80 17.94 -3.34
C LEU A 304 -10.92 19.23 -4.14
N GLN A 305 -12.14 19.72 -4.24
CA GLN A 305 -12.45 21.03 -4.80
C GLN A 305 -13.04 21.92 -3.70
N PRO A 306 -12.71 23.22 -3.69
CA PRO A 306 -13.33 24.15 -2.75
C PRO A 306 -14.84 24.16 -2.98
N THR A 307 -15.60 24.20 -1.90
CA THR A 307 -17.07 24.18 -1.99
C THR A 307 -17.66 25.47 -2.50
N THR A 308 -18.80 25.32 -3.16
CA THR A 308 -19.71 26.42 -3.44
C THR A 308 -20.51 26.83 -2.19
N ASN A 309 -20.93 28.10 -2.12
CA ASN A 309 -21.74 28.62 -0.99
C ASN A 309 -23.05 27.83 -0.76
N LEU A 310 -23.53 27.11 -1.78
CA LEU A 310 -24.71 26.26 -1.74
C LEU A 310 -24.63 25.22 -0.61
N ILE A 311 -23.50 24.53 -0.52
CA ILE A 311 -23.30 23.41 0.40
C ILE A 311 -23.03 23.90 1.83
N GLN A 312 -22.61 25.16 1.98
CA GLN A 312 -22.41 25.80 3.29
C GLN A 312 -23.70 26.26 3.96
N LEU A 313 -24.88 26.01 3.37
CA LEU A 313 -26.20 26.46 3.85
C LEU A 313 -26.28 27.98 4.06
N ARG A 314 -25.44 28.74 3.33
CA ARG A 314 -25.47 30.21 3.31
C ARG A 314 -26.36 30.68 2.16
N HIS A 315 -26.84 31.92 2.23
CA HIS A 315 -27.56 32.53 1.11
C HIS A 315 -26.68 32.50 -0.15
N ALA A 316 -27.17 31.83 -1.19
CA ALA A 316 -26.47 31.63 -2.44
C ALA A 316 -27.45 31.72 -3.62
N ASN A 317 -26.98 32.22 -4.77
CA ASN A 317 -27.73 32.17 -6.01
C ASN A 317 -27.54 30.77 -6.63
N CYS A 318 -28.53 29.90 -6.46
CA CYS A 318 -28.48 28.53 -6.93
C CYS A 318 -28.91 28.43 -8.40
N LEU A 319 -28.19 27.64 -9.19
CA LEU A 319 -28.66 27.23 -10.51
C LEU A 319 -29.68 26.10 -10.34
N TYR A 320 -30.78 26.17 -11.09
CA TYR A 320 -31.84 25.16 -11.09
C TYR A 320 -31.92 24.49 -12.47
N GLU A 321 -32.15 23.19 -12.46
CA GLU A 321 -32.43 22.39 -13.65
C GLU A 321 -33.86 21.84 -13.61
N LYS A 322 -34.51 21.80 -14.78
CA LYS A 322 -35.83 21.17 -14.92
C LYS A 322 -35.69 19.66 -14.96
N VAL A 323 -36.56 18.98 -14.23
CA VAL A 323 -36.57 17.51 -14.14
C VAL A 323 -37.88 17.01 -14.73
N TYR A 324 -37.75 16.22 -15.80
CA TYR A 324 -38.89 15.67 -16.52
C TYR A 324 -39.26 14.25 -16.07
N SER A 325 -38.35 13.58 -15.35
CA SER A 325 -38.58 12.26 -14.76
C SER A 325 -39.19 12.38 -13.36
N SER A 326 -40.15 11.51 -13.06
CA SER A 326 -40.67 11.30 -11.71
C SER A 326 -40.24 9.91 -11.19
N GLY A 327 -40.30 9.72 -9.89
CA GLY A 327 -40.04 8.43 -9.27
C GLY A 327 -38.57 8.02 -9.23
N ILE A 328 -37.66 8.94 -8.93
CA ILE A 328 -36.22 8.64 -8.89
C ILE A 328 -35.93 7.87 -7.60
N ILE A 329 -35.44 6.64 -7.74
CA ILE A 329 -35.04 5.76 -6.62
C ILE A 329 -33.53 5.56 -6.70
N THR A 330 -32.80 5.96 -5.67
CA THR A 330 -31.34 5.84 -5.60
C THR A 330 -30.97 4.98 -4.40
N ARG A 331 -30.26 3.88 -4.64
CA ARG A 331 -29.66 3.09 -3.56
C ARG A 331 -28.36 3.77 -3.13
N ILE A 332 -28.28 4.17 -1.87
CA ILE A 332 -27.11 4.86 -1.31
C ILE A 332 -26.10 3.85 -0.80
N ASN A 333 -26.59 2.87 -0.04
CA ASN A 333 -25.81 1.72 0.43
C ASN A 333 -26.76 0.52 0.63
N ASP A 334 -26.28 -0.52 1.30
CA ASP A 334 -27.06 -1.73 1.51
C ASP A 334 -28.29 -1.55 2.40
N ALA A 335 -28.27 -0.56 3.29
CA ALA A 335 -29.31 -0.30 4.29
C ALA A 335 -30.11 0.99 4.04
N THR A 336 -29.76 1.79 3.03
CA THR A 336 -30.31 3.14 2.83
C THR A 336 -30.69 3.39 1.37
N ILE A 337 -31.94 3.82 1.17
CA ILE A 337 -32.52 4.17 -0.13
C ILE A 337 -33.06 5.60 -0.07
N LEU A 338 -32.73 6.40 -1.07
CA LEU A 338 -33.30 7.71 -1.29
C LEU A 338 -34.40 7.63 -2.36
N LEU A 339 -35.59 8.07 -1.99
CA LEU A 339 -36.74 8.25 -2.87
C LEU A 339 -36.91 9.74 -3.16
N ASN A 340 -37.00 10.11 -4.43
CA ASN A 340 -37.09 11.51 -4.85
C ASN A 340 -38.25 11.69 -5.83
N ASN A 341 -39.24 12.48 -5.41
CA ASN A 341 -40.49 12.74 -6.13
C ASN A 341 -41.19 11.46 -6.61
N VAL A 342 -41.44 10.53 -5.68
CA VAL A 342 -42.11 9.25 -5.91
C VAL A 342 -43.60 9.32 -5.54
N ASN A 343 -44.41 8.46 -6.15
CA ASN A 343 -45.75 8.11 -5.68
C ASN A 343 -45.85 6.59 -5.71
N ILE A 344 -45.40 5.95 -4.63
CA ILE A 344 -45.24 4.48 -4.56
C ILE A 344 -45.87 3.92 -3.29
N THR A 345 -46.18 2.62 -3.32
CA THR A 345 -46.54 1.86 -2.12
C THR A 345 -45.34 1.05 -1.69
N LEU A 346 -44.76 1.41 -0.54
CA LEU A 346 -43.67 0.66 0.09
C LEU A 346 -44.22 -0.65 0.64
N LYS A 347 -43.62 -1.75 0.19
CA LYS A 347 -43.82 -3.09 0.76
C LYS A 347 -42.51 -3.55 1.36
N SER A 348 -42.55 -4.02 2.59
CA SER A 348 -41.37 -4.47 3.32
C SER A 348 -41.71 -5.72 4.13
N ASN A 349 -40.75 -6.63 4.24
CA ASN A 349 -40.74 -7.77 5.17
C ASN A 349 -40.54 -7.33 6.63
N CYS A 350 -40.00 -6.13 6.85
CA CYS A 350 -39.70 -5.56 8.17
C CYS A 350 -40.89 -4.84 8.81
N SER A 351 -41.92 -4.53 8.04
CA SER A 351 -43.15 -3.93 8.55
C SER A 351 -44.34 -4.62 7.92
N LYS A 352 -45.31 -5.08 8.74
CA LYS A 352 -46.54 -5.69 8.25
C LYS A 352 -47.50 -4.69 7.57
N LEU A 353 -47.17 -3.40 7.58
CA LEU A 353 -48.00 -2.33 7.05
C LEU A 353 -47.44 -1.80 5.74
N ASN A 354 -48.23 -1.94 4.67
CA ASN A 354 -47.98 -1.24 3.42
C ASN A 354 -48.21 0.26 3.63
N GLN A 355 -47.22 1.08 3.28
CA GLN A 355 -47.32 2.53 3.40
C GLN A 355 -47.26 3.17 2.02
N ARG A 356 -48.17 4.10 1.76
CA ARG A 356 -48.13 4.92 0.56
C ARG A 356 -47.25 6.13 0.81
N LEU A 357 -46.24 6.32 -0.04
CA LEU A 357 -45.27 7.42 0.04
C LEU A 357 -45.45 8.31 -1.19
N GLU A 358 -45.69 9.60 -0.94
CA GLU A 358 -45.83 10.62 -1.96
C GLU A 358 -44.87 11.78 -1.67
N GLY A 359 -43.91 12.00 -2.57
CA GLY A 359 -42.86 13.00 -2.40
C GLY A 359 -41.46 12.39 -2.26
N SER A 360 -40.61 12.98 -1.42
CA SER A 360 -39.21 12.60 -1.25
C SER A 360 -38.95 12.09 0.17
N TYR A 361 -38.32 10.92 0.27
CA TYR A 361 -38.11 10.22 1.53
C TYR A 361 -36.73 9.55 1.56
N LEU A 362 -36.12 9.51 2.75
CA LEU A 362 -34.98 8.66 3.02
C LEU A 362 -35.46 7.45 3.82
N ILE A 363 -35.22 6.26 3.30
CA ILE A 363 -35.56 5.01 3.96
C ILE A 363 -34.27 4.38 4.45
N HIS A 364 -34.21 4.09 5.75
CA HIS A 364 -33.15 3.31 6.37
C HIS A 364 -33.75 2.02 6.94
N PHE A 365 -33.11 0.88 6.70
CA PHE A 365 -33.59 -0.42 7.15
C PHE A 365 -32.45 -1.32 7.62
N GLU A 366 -32.68 -2.05 8.70
CA GLU A 366 -31.71 -2.98 9.27
C GLU A 366 -32.37 -4.33 9.54
N LYS A 367 -31.65 -5.42 9.22
CA LYS A 367 -32.05 -6.82 9.51
C LYS A 367 -33.41 -7.19 8.90
N CYS A 368 -33.58 -6.79 7.65
CA CYS A 368 -34.74 -7.07 6.80
C CYS A 368 -34.34 -8.11 5.74
N GLU A 369 -35.00 -9.27 5.69
CA GLU A 369 -34.69 -10.39 4.77
C GLU A 369 -35.48 -10.39 3.46
#